data_AF-A0A8S8YSD2-F1
#
_entry.id   AF-A0A8S8YSD2-F1
#
_cell.length_a   1.000
_cell.length_b   1.000
_cell.length_c   1.000
_cell.angle_alpha   90.00
_cell.angle_beta   90.00
_cell.angle_gamma   90.00
#
_symmetry.space_group_name_H-M   'P 1'
#
loop_
_entity.id
_entity.type
_entity.pdbx_description
1 polymer ?
#
loop_
_entity_poly.entity_id
_entity_poly.type
_entity_poly.pdbx_seq_one_letter_code
_entity_poly.pdbx_strand_id
1 'polypeptide(L)'
;MSDRTTTANAVNNPLLKILPYYLGFGWVVLNLVIYFVVSPIISEDQPIRIGISAGFAIASLIADVVAYKIIANSLDSASQNIENSSQESENDSGEQKLLSGENWIGPDGTESGPDVPEDWYITYNGPAPIVQDIYGENYGVDRGDGAVPIDYYIKKWGVPEGFGNTDYEKLWSME
;
A
#
# COMPACT_ATOMS: atom_id res chain seq x y z
N MET A 1 -19.89 35.65 -13.12
CA MET A 1 -19.15 35.10 -14.27
C MET A 1 -17.87 34.51 -13.71
N SER A 2 -17.56 33.26 -14.06
CA SER A 2 -16.43 32.41 -13.61
C SER A 2 -16.69 31.66 -12.29
N ASP A 3 -17.59 30.68 -12.26
CA ASP A 3 -17.47 29.25 -12.68
C ASP A 3 -16.47 28.39 -11.87
N ARG A 4 -17.06 27.57 -10.99
CA ARG A 4 -16.91 26.10 -10.96
C ARG A 4 -15.52 25.53 -11.29
N THR A 5 -14.59 25.51 -10.34
CA THR A 5 -13.37 24.69 -10.48
C THR A 5 -12.90 23.96 -9.21
N THR A 6 -13.56 24.10 -8.06
CA THR A 6 -13.13 23.38 -6.83
C THR A 6 -13.73 21.98 -6.67
N THR A 7 -14.56 21.53 -7.62
CA THR A 7 -15.20 20.20 -7.57
C THR A 7 -14.77 19.31 -8.73
N ALA A 8 -13.52 19.41 -9.17
CA ALA A 8 -13.03 18.68 -10.34
C ALA A 8 -11.91 17.67 -10.06
N ASN A 9 -11.39 17.53 -8.84
CA ASN A 9 -10.22 16.65 -8.61
C ASN A 9 -10.53 15.34 -7.87
N ALA A 10 -11.74 15.14 -7.35
CA ALA A 10 -12.17 13.83 -6.80
C ALA A 10 -12.69 12.87 -7.89
N VAL A 11 -12.95 13.36 -9.12
CA VAL A 11 -13.59 12.60 -10.21
C VAL A 11 -12.57 12.08 -11.24
N ASN A 12 -11.30 12.47 -11.14
CA ASN A 12 -10.30 12.25 -12.17
C ASN A 12 -9.31 11.12 -11.85
N ASN A 13 -9.50 10.41 -10.74
CA ASN A 13 -8.67 9.26 -10.42
C ASN A 13 -9.02 8.11 -11.38
N PRO A 14 -8.09 7.68 -12.26
CA PRO A 14 -8.37 6.63 -13.24
C PRO A 14 -8.81 5.32 -12.56
N LEU A 15 -8.36 5.08 -11.32
CA LEU A 15 -8.68 3.92 -10.51
C LEU A 15 -10.15 3.88 -10.07
N LEU A 16 -10.71 4.99 -9.57
CA LEU A 16 -12.14 5.06 -9.19
C LEU A 16 -13.08 4.96 -10.40
N LYS A 17 -12.61 5.42 -11.56
CA LYS A 17 -13.36 5.37 -12.83
C LYS A 17 -13.41 3.96 -13.43
N ILE A 18 -12.40 3.14 -13.14
CA ILE A 18 -12.26 1.76 -13.61
C ILE A 18 -12.85 0.76 -12.61
N LEU A 19 -12.97 1.14 -11.34
CA LEU A 19 -13.54 0.35 -10.25
C LEU A 19 -14.89 -0.33 -10.60
N PRO A 20 -15.90 0.35 -11.19
CA PRO A 20 -17.16 -0.32 -11.55
C PRO A 20 -17.00 -1.35 -12.69
N TYR A 21 -15.99 -1.22 -13.55
CA TYR A 21 -15.72 -2.17 -14.62
C TYR A 21 -15.04 -3.45 -14.12
N TYR A 22 -14.11 -3.33 -13.16
CA TYR A 22 -13.51 -4.50 -12.51
C TYR A 22 -14.52 -5.22 -11.61
N LEU A 23 -15.32 -4.47 -10.87
CA LEU A 23 -16.34 -5.03 -9.97
C LEU A 23 -17.56 -5.59 -10.72
N GLY A 24 -17.89 -5.07 -11.91
CA GLY A 24 -19.00 -5.54 -12.73
C GLY A 24 -18.60 -6.57 -13.78
N PHE A 25 -17.81 -6.15 -14.77
CA PHE A 25 -17.45 -6.99 -15.92
C PHE A 25 -16.38 -8.03 -15.57
N GLY A 26 -15.35 -7.63 -14.81
CA GLY A 26 -14.32 -8.55 -14.33
C GLY A 26 -14.89 -9.67 -13.46
N TRP A 27 -15.84 -9.34 -12.59
CA TRP A 27 -16.53 -10.29 -11.73
C TRP A 27 -17.32 -11.37 -12.49
N VAL A 28 -18.06 -10.98 -13.53
CA VAL A 28 -18.86 -11.91 -14.35
C VAL A 28 -17.94 -12.85 -15.13
N VAL A 29 -16.86 -12.33 -15.71
CA VAL A 29 -15.86 -13.13 -16.42
C VAL A 29 -15.15 -14.10 -15.46
N LEU A 30 -14.79 -13.65 -14.26
CA LEU A 30 -14.15 -14.49 -13.25
C LEU A 30 -15.06 -15.66 -12.82
N ASN A 31 -16.34 -15.40 -12.57
CA ASN A 31 -17.30 -16.46 -12.24
C ASN A 31 -17.47 -17.47 -13.38
N LEU A 32 -17.44 -17.01 -14.63
CA LEU A 32 -17.47 -17.88 -15.81
C LEU A 32 -16.23 -18.78 -15.89
N VAL A 33 -15.04 -18.23 -15.63
CA VAL A 33 -13.79 -18.99 -15.59
C VAL A 33 -13.80 -20.04 -14.47
N ILE A 34 -14.26 -19.66 -13.27
CA ILE A 34 -14.36 -20.58 -12.12
C ILE A 34 -15.34 -21.71 -12.44
N TYR A 35 -16.48 -21.41 -13.06
CA TYR A 35 -17.44 -22.42 -13.47
C TYR A 35 -16.87 -23.36 -14.56
N PHE A 36 -16.13 -22.87 -15.54
CA PHE A 36 -15.60 -23.71 -16.62
C PHE A 36 -14.33 -24.48 -16.26
N VAL A 37 -13.49 -23.95 -15.38
CA VAL A 37 -12.15 -24.50 -15.10
C VAL A 37 -12.06 -25.16 -13.72
N VAL A 38 -12.63 -24.55 -12.68
CA VAL A 38 -12.47 -25.01 -11.29
C VAL A 38 -13.57 -26.01 -10.91
N SER A 39 -14.82 -25.70 -11.23
CA SER A 39 -15.94 -26.57 -10.87
C SER A 39 -15.85 -28.01 -11.43
N PRO A 40 -15.37 -28.27 -12.66
CA PRO A 40 -15.23 -29.64 -13.17
C PRO A 40 -14.14 -30.45 -12.45
N ILE A 41 -13.19 -29.79 -11.77
CA ILE A 41 -12.14 -30.45 -10.98
C ILE A 41 -12.73 -30.99 -9.66
N ILE A 42 -13.76 -30.34 -9.14
CA ILE A 42 -14.33 -30.65 -7.82
C ILE A 42 -15.50 -31.64 -7.93
N SER A 43 -16.33 -31.54 -8.96
CA SER A 43 -17.46 -32.45 -9.17
C SER A 43 -17.93 -32.43 -10.62
N GLU A 44 -18.31 -33.59 -11.15
CA GLU A 44 -18.90 -33.73 -12.49
C GLU A 44 -20.41 -33.44 -12.50
N ASP A 45 -21.06 -33.44 -11.32
CA ASP A 45 -22.49 -33.20 -11.17
C ASP A 45 -22.84 -31.73 -11.39
N GLN A 46 -23.66 -31.47 -12.43
CA GLN A 46 -24.12 -30.12 -12.79
C GLN A 46 -24.72 -29.31 -11.61
N PRO A 47 -25.61 -29.85 -10.75
CA PRO A 47 -26.16 -29.08 -9.64
C PRO A 47 -25.10 -28.74 -8.57
N ILE A 48 -24.13 -29.63 -8.35
CA ILE A 48 -23.04 -29.42 -7.37
C ILE A 48 -22.09 -28.33 -7.89
N ARG A 49 -21.76 -28.36 -9.19
CA ARG A 49 -20.94 -27.32 -9.85
C ARG A 49 -21.55 -25.93 -9.74
N ILE A 50 -22.86 -25.83 -10.00
CA ILE A 50 -23.62 -24.57 -9.85
C ILE A 50 -23.59 -24.09 -8.40
N GLY A 51 -23.78 -25.01 -7.45
CA GLY A 51 -23.72 -24.72 -6.01
C GLY A 51 -22.37 -24.15 -5.57
N ILE A 52 -21.27 -24.73 -6.03
CA ILE A 52 -19.90 -24.28 -5.71
C ILE A 52 -19.64 -22.88 -6.30
N SER A 53 -20.00 -22.66 -7.58
CA SER A 53 -19.80 -21.34 -8.20
C SER A 53 -20.64 -20.26 -7.53
N ALA A 54 -21.89 -20.56 -7.19
CA ALA A 54 -22.75 -19.61 -6.49
C ALA A 54 -22.23 -19.32 -5.07
N GLY A 55 -21.74 -20.34 -4.36
CA GLY A 55 -21.14 -20.19 -3.04
C GLY A 55 -19.90 -19.29 -3.07
N PHE A 56 -19.01 -19.49 -4.05
CA PHE A 56 -17.83 -18.66 -4.24
C PHE A 56 -18.19 -17.19 -4.51
N ALA A 57 -19.16 -16.97 -5.41
CA ALA A 57 -19.63 -15.61 -5.74
C ALA A 57 -20.15 -14.89 -4.49
N ILE A 58 -21.00 -15.54 -3.70
CA ILE A 58 -21.57 -14.94 -2.48
C ILE A 58 -20.47 -14.64 -1.45
N ALA A 59 -19.56 -15.60 -1.21
CA ALA A 59 -18.48 -15.43 -0.26
C ALA A 59 -17.56 -14.26 -0.62
N SER A 60 -17.24 -14.09 -1.90
CA SER A 60 -16.37 -13.01 -2.33
C SER A 60 -17.07 -11.65 -2.34
N LEU A 61 -18.39 -11.56 -2.55
CA LEU A 61 -19.15 -10.31 -2.30
C LEU A 61 -19.12 -9.90 -0.83
N ILE A 62 -19.23 -10.87 0.08
CA ILE A 62 -19.17 -10.60 1.53
C ILE A 62 -17.78 -10.10 1.91
N ALA A 63 -16.72 -10.70 1.36
CA ALA A 63 -15.34 -10.28 1.59
C ALA A 63 -15.12 -8.82 1.14
N ASP A 64 -15.62 -8.44 -0.03
CA ASP A 64 -15.52 -7.06 -0.54
C ASP A 64 -16.24 -6.06 0.39
N VAL A 65 -17.43 -6.38 0.90
CA VAL A 65 -18.18 -5.52 1.84
C VAL A 65 -17.43 -5.34 3.16
N VAL A 66 -16.83 -6.42 3.70
CA VAL A 66 -16.06 -6.37 4.93
C VAL A 66 -14.78 -5.56 4.73
N ALA A 67 -14.05 -5.80 3.64
CA ALA A 67 -12.85 -5.05 3.30
C ALA A 67 -13.16 -3.55 3.12
N TYR A 68 -14.24 -3.21 2.41
CA TYR A 68 -14.70 -1.83 2.26
C TYR A 68 -15.02 -1.19 3.61
N LYS A 69 -15.70 -1.90 4.51
CA LYS A 69 -16.04 -1.41 5.84
C LYS A 69 -14.81 -1.20 6.73
N ILE A 70 -13.80 -2.06 6.61
CA ILE A 70 -12.52 -1.90 7.31
C ILE A 70 -11.77 -0.68 6.78
N ILE A 71 -11.66 -0.55 5.45
CA ILE A 71 -10.96 0.57 4.81
C ILE A 71 -11.67 1.89 5.13
N ALA A 72 -13.01 1.94 5.05
CA ALA A 72 -13.80 3.12 5.42
C ALA A 72 -13.58 3.51 6.89
N ASN A 73 -13.64 2.54 7.81
CA ASN A 73 -13.38 2.81 9.23
C ASN A 73 -11.94 3.30 9.48
N SER A 74 -10.95 2.77 8.74
CA SER A 74 -9.55 3.21 8.84
C SER A 74 -9.35 4.62 8.28
N LEU A 75 -10.07 4.97 7.23
CA LEU A 75 -10.03 6.30 6.59
C LEU A 75 -10.72 7.37 7.45
N ASP A 76 -11.81 7.01 8.13
CA ASP A 76 -12.47 7.87 9.12
C ASP A 76 -11.55 8.09 10.34
N SER A 77 -10.83 7.06 10.77
CA SER A 77 -9.86 7.15 11.86
C SER A 77 -8.67 8.04 11.49
N ALA A 78 -8.17 7.95 10.26
CA ALA A 78 -7.13 8.83 9.75
C ALA A 78 -7.60 10.29 9.61
N SER A 79 -8.84 10.50 9.17
CA SER A 79 -9.43 11.85 9.02
C SER A 79 -9.73 12.51 10.37
N GLN A 80 -10.21 11.75 11.35
CA GLN A 80 -10.44 12.26 12.71
C GLN A 80 -9.12 12.54 13.47
N ASN A 81 -8.04 11.82 13.17
CA ASN A 81 -6.72 12.13 13.73
C ASN A 81 -6.13 13.44 13.16
N ILE A 82 -6.44 13.75 11.90
CA ILE A 82 -6.11 15.04 11.28
C ILE A 82 -6.97 16.17 11.90
N GLU A 83 -8.26 15.94 12.14
CA GLU A 83 -9.17 16.94 12.74
C GLU A 83 -8.85 17.22 14.23
N ASN A 84 -8.55 16.20 15.02
CA ASN A 84 -8.10 16.37 16.42
C ASN A 84 -6.70 17.01 16.51
N SER A 85 -5.78 16.74 15.58
CA SER A 85 -4.49 17.46 15.49
C SER A 85 -4.66 18.95 15.16
N SER A 86 -5.72 19.31 14.43
CA SER A 86 -6.00 20.71 14.08
C SER A 86 -6.71 21.53 15.17
N GLN A 87 -7.27 20.89 16.21
CA GLN A 87 -7.88 21.59 17.35
C GLN A 87 -6.96 21.67 18.58
N GLU A 88 -5.94 20.80 18.70
CA GLU A 88 -4.93 20.91 19.76
C GLU A 88 -3.84 21.97 19.44
N SER A 89 -3.75 22.44 18.19
CA SER A 89 -2.79 23.47 17.76
C SER A 89 -3.22 24.93 18.01
N GLU A 90 -4.41 25.19 18.57
CA GLU A 90 -4.87 26.57 18.84
C GLU A 90 -4.46 27.13 20.22
N ASN A 91 -3.84 26.33 21.10
CA ASN A 91 -3.46 26.75 22.44
C ASN A 91 -2.00 26.45 22.81
N ASP A 92 -1.05 26.65 21.90
CA ASP A 92 0.30 26.94 22.36
C ASP A 92 1.02 27.90 21.41
N SER A 93 1.43 29.02 21.99
CA SER A 93 2.14 30.10 21.35
C SER A 93 3.53 29.63 20.89
N GLY A 94 3.69 29.43 19.58
CA GLY A 94 5.00 29.14 19.02
C GLY A 94 4.95 28.68 17.57
N GLU A 95 4.72 29.63 16.66
CA GLU A 95 5.22 29.60 15.27
C GLU A 95 5.16 28.23 14.56
N GLN A 96 3.96 27.66 14.41
CA GLN A 96 3.76 26.50 13.54
C GLN A 96 3.64 26.96 12.08
N LYS A 97 4.78 26.87 11.37
CA LYS A 97 4.88 26.83 9.91
C LYS A 97 4.02 25.65 9.40
N LEU A 98 2.78 25.93 9.04
CA LEU A 98 1.87 25.00 8.39
C LEU A 98 2.50 24.46 7.09
N LEU A 99 2.83 23.18 7.09
CA LEU A 99 2.68 22.22 5.99
C LEU A 99 2.88 22.80 4.58
N SER A 100 4.11 23.19 4.27
CA SER A 100 4.61 23.11 2.89
C SER A 100 4.97 21.65 2.63
N GLY A 101 4.77 21.13 1.42
CA GLY A 101 5.14 19.77 1.01
C GLY A 101 6.66 19.54 1.03
N GLU A 102 7.25 19.66 2.21
CA GLU A 102 8.66 19.50 2.49
C GLU A 102 8.87 18.09 3.05
N ASN A 103 9.88 17.39 2.56
CA ASN A 103 10.26 16.06 3.03
C ASN A 103 10.50 16.07 4.56
N TRP A 104 10.11 14.99 5.24
CA TRP A 104 10.44 14.80 6.65
C TRP A 104 11.95 14.62 6.80
N ILE A 105 12.56 15.36 7.73
CA ILE A 105 13.99 15.23 8.01
C ILE A 105 14.16 14.32 9.22
N GLY A 106 14.86 13.21 9.00
CA GLY A 106 15.18 12.24 10.04
C GLY A 106 16.10 12.80 11.12
N PRO A 107 16.22 12.11 12.27
CA PRO A 107 17.08 12.53 13.37
C PRO A 107 18.57 12.60 12.99
N ASP A 108 18.96 11.92 11.91
CA ASP A 108 20.29 11.94 11.30
C ASP A 108 20.46 13.03 10.22
N GLY A 109 19.45 13.88 10.02
CA GLY A 109 19.45 14.94 9.01
C GLY A 109 19.05 14.47 7.60
N THR A 110 18.57 13.23 7.44
CA THR A 110 18.21 12.67 6.14
C THR A 110 16.80 13.04 5.73
N GLU A 111 16.66 13.70 4.59
CA GLU A 111 15.35 13.96 3.99
C GLU A 111 14.67 12.63 3.58
N SER A 112 13.39 12.51 3.91
CA SER A 112 12.56 11.34 3.62
C SER A 112 11.17 11.78 3.17
N GLY A 113 10.65 11.15 2.13
CA GLY A 113 9.38 11.54 1.55
C GLY A 113 9.31 11.24 0.05
N PRO A 114 8.13 11.44 -0.56
CA PRO A 114 7.87 11.06 -1.95
C PRO A 114 8.67 11.85 -2.98
N ASP A 115 9.28 12.98 -2.57
CA ASP A 115 10.12 13.80 -3.44
C ASP A 115 11.61 13.44 -3.31
N VAL A 116 11.97 12.46 -2.48
CA VAL A 116 13.33 11.94 -2.38
C VAL A 116 13.61 11.02 -3.57
N PRO A 117 14.77 11.14 -4.24
CA PRO A 117 15.13 10.23 -5.33
C PRO A 117 15.14 8.76 -4.87
N GLU A 118 14.62 7.86 -5.71
CA GLU A 118 14.62 6.41 -5.43
C GLU A 118 16.03 5.85 -5.15
N ASP A 119 17.08 6.49 -5.68
CA ASP A 119 18.49 6.09 -5.55
C ASP A 119 19.27 6.83 -4.44
N TRP A 120 18.56 7.50 -3.52
CA TRP A 120 19.13 8.27 -2.41
C TRP A 120 20.20 7.49 -1.59
N TYR A 121 20.06 6.17 -1.49
CA TYR A 121 20.95 5.26 -0.77
C TYR A 121 22.37 5.17 -1.34
N ILE A 122 22.57 5.59 -2.60
CA ILE A 122 23.88 5.65 -3.26
C ILE A 122 24.74 6.71 -2.59
N THR A 123 24.19 7.91 -2.40
CA THR A 123 24.89 9.05 -1.80
C THR A 123 24.79 9.10 -0.28
N TYR A 124 23.93 8.27 0.31
CA TYR A 124 23.71 8.23 1.74
C TYR A 124 24.91 7.66 2.49
N ASN A 125 25.46 8.42 3.45
CA ASN A 125 26.61 8.02 4.27
C ASN A 125 26.27 7.96 5.78
N GLY A 126 24.97 7.99 6.12
CA GLY A 126 24.51 7.93 7.50
C GLY A 126 24.45 6.51 8.08
N PRO A 127 23.88 6.36 9.29
CA PRO A 127 23.71 5.05 9.93
C PRO A 127 22.84 4.10 9.10
N ALA A 128 22.89 2.81 9.37
CA ALA A 128 22.03 1.83 8.68
C ALA A 128 20.54 2.24 8.77
N PRO A 129 19.81 2.28 7.64
CA PRO A 129 18.35 2.48 7.65
C PRO A 129 17.63 1.39 8.43
N ILE A 130 16.58 1.73 9.17
CA ILE A 130 15.83 0.69 9.90
C ILE A 130 14.92 0.01 8.90
N VAL A 131 15.14 -1.28 8.66
CA VAL A 131 14.26 -2.10 7.82
C VAL A 131 12.98 -2.40 8.58
N GLN A 132 11.85 -2.05 7.97
CA GLN A 132 10.50 -2.23 8.52
C GLN A 132 9.77 -3.39 7.84
N ASP A 133 10.00 -3.62 6.55
CA ASP A 133 9.32 -4.65 5.77
C ASP A 133 10.15 -5.07 4.53
N ILE A 134 9.69 -6.08 3.80
CA ILE A 134 10.24 -6.50 2.51
C ILE A 134 9.19 -6.30 1.41
N TYR A 135 9.55 -5.53 0.39
CA TYR A 135 8.75 -5.30 -0.81
C TYR A 135 9.42 -5.94 -2.03
N GLY A 136 9.16 -7.23 -2.25
CA GLY A 136 9.77 -7.99 -3.35
C GLY A 136 11.28 -8.09 -3.19
N GLU A 137 12.02 -7.35 -4.00
CA GLU A 137 13.50 -7.33 -4.03
C GLU A 137 14.11 -6.17 -3.21
N ASN A 138 13.27 -5.36 -2.56
CA ASN A 138 13.67 -4.19 -1.78
C ASN A 138 13.31 -4.34 -0.30
N TYR A 139 14.15 -3.79 0.58
CA TYR A 139 13.77 -3.49 1.95
C TYR A 139 12.98 -2.19 2.00
N GLY A 140 11.84 -2.21 2.68
CA GLY A 140 11.14 -1.03 3.13
C GLY A 140 11.86 -0.44 4.34
N VAL A 141 12.28 0.82 4.27
CA VAL A 141 13.10 1.46 5.30
C VAL A 141 12.47 2.75 5.83
N ASP A 142 12.93 3.18 7.00
CA ASP A 142 12.42 4.35 7.73
C ASP A 142 12.77 5.73 7.15
N ARG A 143 13.57 5.79 6.07
CA ARG A 143 14.11 7.05 5.54
C ARG A 143 14.28 7.06 4.03
N GLY A 144 14.59 8.24 3.49
CA GLY A 144 14.67 8.48 2.05
C GLY A 144 13.31 8.31 1.39
N ASP A 145 13.28 7.71 0.20
CA ASP A 145 12.01 7.33 -0.46
C ASP A 145 11.38 6.06 0.17
N GLY A 146 11.98 5.52 1.24
CA GLY A 146 11.44 4.39 1.99
C GLY A 146 11.75 3.02 1.38
N ALA A 147 12.58 2.94 0.33
CA ALA A 147 13.02 1.68 -0.25
C ALA A 147 14.54 1.66 -0.51
N VAL A 148 15.15 0.49 -0.30
CA VAL A 148 16.54 0.19 -0.69
C VAL A 148 16.61 -1.24 -1.22
N PRO A 149 17.30 -1.50 -2.35
CA PRO A 149 17.54 -2.86 -2.83
C PRO A 149 18.22 -3.74 -1.78
N ILE A 150 17.71 -4.97 -1.61
CA ILE A 150 18.18 -5.90 -0.56
C ILE A 150 19.68 -6.21 -0.72
N ASP A 151 20.13 -6.46 -1.94
CA ASP A 151 21.52 -6.76 -2.27
C ASP A 151 22.45 -5.59 -1.89
N TYR A 152 22.06 -4.37 -2.25
CA TYR A 152 22.81 -3.16 -1.94
C TYR A 152 22.84 -2.91 -0.44
N TYR A 153 21.70 -3.08 0.24
CA TYR A 153 21.58 -2.90 1.68
C TYR A 153 22.50 -3.86 2.43
N ILE A 154 22.42 -5.16 2.13
CA ILE A 154 23.23 -6.20 2.79
C ILE A 154 24.72 -5.93 2.54
N LYS A 155 25.10 -5.56 1.32
CA LYS A 155 26.49 -5.25 0.98
C LYS A 155 27.04 -4.05 1.75
N LYS A 156 26.21 -3.05 2.03
CA LYS A 156 26.66 -1.79 2.65
C LYS A 156 26.55 -1.79 4.18
N TRP A 157 25.47 -2.34 4.73
CA TRP A 157 25.16 -2.30 6.17
C TRP A 157 25.07 -3.68 6.82
N GLY A 158 25.14 -4.76 6.04
CA GLY A 158 24.95 -6.12 6.52
C GLY A 158 23.47 -6.51 6.60
N VAL A 159 23.23 -7.75 7.01
CA VAL A 159 21.88 -8.29 7.20
C VAL A 159 21.19 -7.57 8.38
N PRO A 160 20.00 -6.98 8.19
CA PRO A 160 19.30 -6.31 9.27
C PRO A 160 18.81 -7.29 10.35
N GLU A 161 18.73 -6.83 11.59
CA GLU A 161 18.27 -7.67 12.70
C GLU A 161 16.81 -8.11 12.49
N GLY A 162 16.55 -9.42 12.62
CA GLY A 162 15.24 -10.01 12.34
C GLY A 162 14.99 -10.37 10.86
N PHE A 163 15.89 -9.97 9.96
CA PHE A 163 15.85 -10.23 8.52
C PHE A 163 16.95 -11.22 8.09
N GLY A 164 16.98 -11.64 6.83
CA GLY A 164 17.97 -12.61 6.31
C GLY A 164 17.58 -14.09 6.41
N ASN A 165 16.33 -14.39 6.74
CA ASN A 165 15.85 -15.77 6.84
C ASN A 165 15.25 -16.31 5.54
N THR A 166 14.92 -15.44 4.58
CA THR A 166 14.36 -15.85 3.29
C THR A 166 15.45 -16.33 2.33
N ASP A 167 15.08 -17.19 1.38
CA ASP A 167 16.02 -17.73 0.39
C ASP A 167 16.62 -16.64 -0.50
N TYR A 168 15.87 -15.55 -0.73
CA TYR A 168 16.32 -14.40 -1.51
C TYR A 168 17.40 -13.59 -0.77
N GLU A 169 17.19 -13.28 0.50
CA GLU A 169 18.18 -12.54 1.30
C GLU A 169 19.43 -13.38 1.59
N LYS A 170 19.27 -14.70 1.79
CA LYS A 170 20.40 -15.63 1.96
C LYS A 170 21.33 -15.68 0.76
N LEU A 171 20.79 -15.52 -0.46
CA LEU A 171 21.58 -15.47 -1.69
C LEU A 171 22.67 -14.39 -1.60
N TRP A 172 22.34 -13.25 -0.98
CA TRP A 172 23.21 -12.08 -0.83
C TRP A 172 23.93 -12.00 0.51
N SER A 173 23.49 -12.77 1.51
CA SER A 173 24.11 -12.82 2.84
C SER A 173 25.32 -13.76 2.92
N MET A 174 25.57 -14.57 1.89
CA MET A 174 26.61 -15.61 1.85
C MET A 174 27.84 -15.22 1.01
N GLU A 175 27.87 -14.01 0.45
CA GLU A 175 28.98 -13.47 -0.34
C GLU A 175 29.92 -12.59 0.51
#